data_AF-J9EF14-F1
#
_entry.id   AF-J9EF14-F1
#
_cell.length_a   1.000
_cell.length_b   1.000
_cell.length_c   1.000
_cell.angle_alpha   90.00
_cell.angle_beta   90.00
_cell.angle_gamma   90.00
#
_symmetry.space_group_name_H-M   'P 1'
#
loop_
_entity.id
_entity.type
_entity.pdbx_description
1 polymer ?
#
loop_
_entity_poly.entity_id
_entity_poly.type
_entity_poly.pdbx_seq_one_letter_code
_entity_poly.pdbx_strand_id
1 'polypeptide(L)'
;MQVIGDLQKLPKTFDNFKLHAIFCLTNSQNDNLFLMCLNHLLNVAIVSDYAFVVAEIKHAIEDRMEKYAPNLHPRQWFLRKKKYIMENLTKRIIFEYSERTKPLERGSFLETVDERFEQSIEYSLNVLVEIFDFPKDDIESFMGDACPEIVTSLLLDCMAEKEKVQMALDTIARLRRVQPEILMEESLPLLLVKHLFKDLSIQVMQNALNFISFYTKGGCNW
;
A
#
# COMPACT_ATOMS: atom_id res chain seq x y z
N MET A 1 -18.67 21.42 -19.16
CA MET A 1 -17.49 21.64 -18.29
C MET A 1 -17.97 22.30 -16.99
N GLN A 2 -18.56 21.51 -16.09
CA GLN A 2 -19.17 22.01 -14.85
C GLN A 2 -19.18 20.96 -13.72
N VAL A 3 -18.32 19.93 -13.82
CA VAL A 3 -18.28 18.80 -12.85
C VAL A 3 -17.17 18.99 -11.80
N ILE A 4 -16.22 19.89 -12.04
CA ILE A 4 -15.06 20.11 -11.14
C ILE A 4 -15.41 21.05 -9.97
N GLY A 5 -16.45 21.88 -10.11
CA GLY A 5 -16.90 22.81 -9.08
C GLY A 5 -17.76 22.18 -7.97
N ASP A 6 -18.38 21.03 -8.22
CA ASP A 6 -19.31 20.40 -7.26
C ASP A 6 -18.61 19.46 -6.26
N LEU A 7 -17.37 19.04 -6.53
CA LEU A 7 -16.57 18.27 -5.57
C LEU A 7 -16.01 19.12 -4.41
N GLN A 8 -16.10 20.45 -4.50
CA GLN A 8 -15.68 21.37 -3.43
C GLN A 8 -16.78 21.65 -2.38
N LYS A 9 -17.99 21.06 -2.53
CA LYS A 9 -19.09 21.15 -1.54
C LYS A 9 -19.21 19.92 -0.62
N LEU A 10 -18.19 19.07 -0.57
CA LEU A 10 -18.26 17.74 0.07
C LEU A 10 -17.62 17.55 1.47
N PRO A 11 -17.47 18.54 2.37
CA PRO A 11 -17.05 18.23 3.75
C PRO A 11 -18.03 17.26 4.44
N LYS A 12 -19.34 17.56 4.40
CA LYS A 12 -20.37 16.79 5.12
C LYS A 12 -20.57 15.37 4.57
N THR A 13 -20.48 15.18 3.25
CA THR A 13 -20.69 13.86 2.63
C THR A 13 -19.46 12.97 2.74
N PHE A 14 -18.25 13.55 2.76
CA PHE A 14 -17.02 12.80 3.05
C PHE A 14 -16.96 12.36 4.52
N ASP A 15 -17.36 13.23 5.44
CA ASP A 15 -17.48 12.89 6.87
C ASP A 15 -18.56 11.83 7.11
N ASN A 16 -19.73 11.94 6.45
CA ASN A 16 -20.77 10.91 6.50
C ASN A 16 -20.30 9.57 5.92
N PHE A 17 -19.49 9.58 4.86
CA PHE A 17 -18.95 8.35 4.26
C PHE A 17 -17.92 7.69 5.18
N LYS A 18 -17.03 8.47 5.80
CA LYS A 18 -16.07 7.98 6.81
C LYS A 18 -16.78 7.34 7.99
N LEU A 19 -17.77 8.04 8.56
CA LEU A 19 -18.60 7.52 9.66
C LEU A 19 -19.29 6.21 9.26
N HIS A 20 -19.78 6.12 8.02
CA HIS A 20 -20.38 4.88 7.52
C HIS A 20 -19.36 3.75 7.36
N ALA A 21 -18.16 4.03 6.85
CA ALA A 21 -17.10 3.03 6.71
C ALA A 21 -16.56 2.55 8.07
N ILE A 22 -16.38 3.44 9.04
CA ILE A 22 -16.01 3.10 10.43
C ILE A 22 -17.12 2.29 11.10
N PHE A 23 -18.37 2.68 10.90
CA PHE A 23 -19.53 1.93 11.40
C PHE A 23 -19.58 0.53 10.81
N CYS A 24 -19.39 0.39 9.49
CA CYS A 24 -19.29 -0.88 8.79
C CYS A 24 -18.14 -1.73 9.34
N LEU A 25 -16.94 -1.15 9.48
CA LEU A 25 -15.77 -1.83 10.02
C LEU A 25 -16.04 -2.38 11.42
N THR A 26 -16.62 -1.58 12.30
CA THR A 26 -16.86 -1.93 13.71
C THR A 26 -17.96 -3.00 13.88
N ASN A 27 -18.99 -2.99 13.03
CA ASN A 27 -20.19 -3.81 13.22
C ASN A 27 -20.29 -5.01 12.24
N SER A 28 -19.40 -5.12 11.25
CA SER A 28 -19.51 -6.18 10.25
C SER A 28 -19.12 -7.55 10.81
N GLN A 29 -20.11 -8.45 10.83
CA GLN A 29 -19.90 -9.88 11.08
C GLN A 29 -19.31 -10.61 9.86
N ASN A 30 -19.47 -10.04 8.65
CA ASN A 30 -18.97 -10.63 7.42
C ASN A 30 -17.51 -10.21 7.18
N ASP A 31 -16.62 -11.18 6.97
CA ASP A 31 -15.18 -10.96 6.80
C ASP A 31 -14.83 -10.20 5.51
N ASN A 32 -15.55 -10.45 4.42
CA ASN A 32 -15.33 -9.74 3.17
C ASN A 32 -15.77 -8.28 3.28
N LEU A 33 -16.94 -8.02 3.89
CA LEU A 33 -17.41 -6.66 4.10
C LEU A 33 -16.48 -5.88 5.04
N PHE A 34 -15.99 -6.53 6.10
CA PHE A 34 -14.97 -5.94 6.99
C PHE A 34 -13.71 -5.56 6.20
N LEU A 35 -13.17 -6.48 5.39
CA LEU A 35 -11.98 -6.22 4.58
C LEU A 35 -12.17 -5.10 3.56
N MET A 36 -13.35 -5.02 2.92
CA MET A 36 -13.66 -3.94 1.99
C MET A 36 -13.71 -2.58 2.70
N CYS A 37 -14.40 -2.50 3.85
CA CYS A 37 -14.48 -1.28 4.65
C CYS A 37 -13.10 -0.89 5.21
N LEU A 38 -12.29 -1.87 5.63
CA LEU A 38 -10.91 -1.66 6.07
C LEU A 38 -10.05 -1.08 4.94
N ASN A 39 -10.08 -1.69 3.75
CA ASN A 39 -9.30 -1.24 2.61
C ASN A 39 -9.64 0.20 2.22
N HIS A 40 -10.93 0.56 2.26
CA HIS A 40 -11.35 1.93 2.01
C HIS A 40 -10.76 2.90 3.05
N LEU A 41 -10.85 2.55 4.34
CA LEU A 41 -10.32 3.39 5.41
C LEU A 41 -8.79 3.47 5.38
N LEU A 42 -8.09 2.40 5.00
CA LEU A 42 -6.65 2.43 4.77
C LEU A 42 -6.29 3.42 3.66
N ASN A 43 -7.02 3.42 2.54
CA ASN A 43 -6.81 4.39 1.45
C ASN A 43 -7.02 5.85 1.88
N VAL A 44 -7.80 6.08 2.93
CA VAL A 44 -7.98 7.40 3.55
C VAL A 44 -6.83 7.69 4.54
N ALA A 45 -6.48 6.73 5.39
CA ALA A 45 -5.48 6.90 6.45
C ALA A 45 -4.06 7.17 5.94
N ILE A 46 -3.73 6.68 4.73
CA ILE A 46 -2.44 6.94 4.08
C ILE A 46 -2.31 8.36 3.50
N VAL A 47 -3.37 9.18 3.57
CA VAL A 47 -3.28 10.62 3.36
C VAL A 47 -3.06 11.27 4.72
N SER A 48 -1.93 11.95 4.89
CA SER A 48 -1.46 12.49 6.18
C SER A 48 -2.49 13.37 6.90
N ASP A 49 -3.29 14.16 6.18
CA ASP A 49 -4.39 14.97 6.72
C ASP A 49 -5.45 14.16 7.50
N TYR A 50 -5.49 12.84 7.31
CA TYR A 50 -6.44 11.93 7.94
C TYR A 50 -5.78 10.92 8.88
N ALA A 51 -4.58 11.22 9.38
CA ALA A 51 -3.86 10.38 10.35
C ALA A 51 -4.70 10.04 11.62
N PHE A 52 -5.66 10.89 12.00
CA PHE A 52 -6.54 10.62 13.14
C PHE A 52 -7.38 9.34 12.98
N VAL A 53 -7.64 8.88 11.75
CA VAL A 53 -8.41 7.66 11.47
C VAL A 53 -7.62 6.39 11.81
N VAL A 54 -6.28 6.47 11.89
CA VAL A 54 -5.40 5.32 12.18
C VAL A 54 -5.76 4.65 13.50
N ALA A 55 -6.00 5.44 14.55
CA ALA A 55 -6.37 4.93 15.87
C ALA A 55 -7.74 4.22 15.86
N GLU A 56 -8.70 4.75 15.10
CA GLU A 56 -10.03 4.14 14.96
C GLU A 56 -9.96 2.81 14.21
N ILE A 57 -9.16 2.73 13.14
CA ILE A 57 -8.94 1.48 12.40
C ILE A 57 -8.26 0.45 13.30
N LYS A 58 -7.22 0.84 14.02
CA LYS A 58 -6.49 -0.05 14.95
C LYS A 58 -7.45 -0.64 15.98
N HIS A 59 -8.21 0.21 16.67
CA HIS A 59 -9.18 -0.23 17.66
C HIS A 59 -10.22 -1.19 17.07
N ALA A 60 -10.75 -0.89 15.87
CA ALA A 60 -11.72 -1.77 15.22
C ALA A 60 -11.16 -3.15 14.84
N ILE A 61 -9.86 -3.25 14.49
CA ILE A 61 -9.20 -4.53 14.24
C ILE A 61 -9.01 -5.31 15.54
N GLU A 62 -8.55 -4.65 16.60
CA GLU A 62 -8.40 -5.25 17.93
C GLU A 62 -9.73 -5.82 18.43
N ASP A 63 -10.80 -5.01 18.38
CA ASP A 63 -12.17 -5.40 18.70
C ASP A 63 -12.65 -6.60 17.87
N ARG A 64 -12.32 -6.63 16.58
CA ARG A 64 -12.67 -7.75 15.71
C ARG A 64 -11.95 -9.02 16.14
N MET A 65 -10.67 -8.93 16.46
CA MET A 65 -9.89 -10.09 16.90
C MET A 65 -10.46 -10.61 18.22
N GLU A 66 -10.73 -9.74 19.19
CA GLU A 66 -11.34 -10.14 20.46
C GLU A 66 -12.69 -10.86 20.26
N LYS A 67 -13.56 -10.34 19.39
CA LYS A 67 -14.92 -10.88 19.18
C LYS A 67 -14.98 -12.14 18.32
N TYR A 68 -14.19 -12.22 17.26
CA TYR A 68 -14.35 -13.24 16.21
C TYR A 68 -13.13 -14.15 16.02
N ALA A 69 -11.97 -13.79 16.55
CA ALA A 69 -10.74 -14.56 16.43
C ALA A 69 -9.81 -14.35 17.65
N PRO A 70 -10.25 -14.64 18.89
CA PRO A 70 -9.57 -14.20 20.11
C PRO A 70 -8.16 -14.77 20.29
N ASN A 71 -7.83 -15.84 19.57
CA ASN A 71 -6.50 -16.46 19.59
C ASN A 71 -5.56 -15.91 18.49
N LEU A 72 -5.96 -14.87 17.76
CA LEU A 72 -5.23 -14.34 16.63
C LEU A 72 -4.79 -12.90 16.90
N HIS A 73 -3.48 -12.67 16.91
CA HIS A 73 -2.94 -11.32 17.02
C HIS A 73 -3.20 -10.51 15.73
N PRO A 74 -3.41 -9.17 15.78
CA PRO A 74 -3.56 -8.33 14.59
C PRO A 74 -2.47 -8.55 13.53
N ARG A 75 -1.19 -8.63 13.94
CA ARG A 75 -0.06 -9.03 13.08
C ARG A 75 -0.30 -10.34 12.32
N GLN A 76 -0.73 -11.40 13.02
CA GLN A 76 -0.96 -12.70 12.41
C GLN A 76 -2.18 -12.67 11.47
N TRP A 77 -3.19 -11.87 11.80
CA TRP A 77 -4.34 -11.64 10.92
C TRP A 77 -3.92 -10.90 9.65
N PHE A 78 -3.09 -9.86 9.76
CA PHE A 78 -2.49 -9.20 8.60
C PHE A 78 -1.79 -10.20 7.69
N LEU A 79 -0.94 -11.08 8.22
CA LEU A 79 -0.24 -12.08 7.39
C LEU A 79 -1.19 -12.99 6.60
N ARG A 80 -2.40 -13.27 7.12
CA ARG A 80 -3.44 -14.04 6.42
C ARG A 80 -4.15 -13.22 5.33
N LYS A 81 -4.16 -11.89 5.45
CA LYS A 81 -4.88 -10.95 4.57
C LYS A 81 -3.95 -10.09 3.71
N LYS A 82 -2.63 -10.24 3.87
CA LYS A 82 -1.60 -9.36 3.32
C LYS A 82 -1.72 -9.20 1.80
N LYS A 83 -2.00 -10.27 1.07
CA LYS A 83 -2.22 -10.20 -0.38
C LYS A 83 -3.23 -9.13 -0.76
N TYR A 84 -4.42 -9.17 -0.15
CA TYR A 84 -5.48 -8.22 -0.47
C TYR A 84 -5.10 -6.80 -0.05
N ILE A 85 -4.56 -6.63 1.15
CA ILE A 85 -4.20 -5.31 1.70
C ILE A 85 -3.08 -4.67 0.87
N MET A 86 -2.00 -5.42 0.61
CA MET A 86 -0.82 -4.90 -0.07
C MET A 86 -1.04 -4.66 -1.56
N GLU A 87 -1.79 -5.53 -2.27
CA GLU A 87 -2.13 -5.29 -3.69
C GLU A 87 -2.94 -3.99 -3.85
N ASN A 88 -3.92 -3.73 -2.97
CA ASN A 88 -4.71 -2.51 -3.04
C ASN A 88 -3.88 -1.27 -2.65
N LEU A 89 -3.11 -1.35 -1.57
CA LEU A 89 -2.25 -0.26 -1.14
C LEU A 89 -1.25 0.13 -2.24
N THR A 90 -0.62 -0.86 -2.88
CA THR A 90 0.35 -0.62 -3.95
C THR A 90 -0.27 0.15 -5.10
N LYS A 91 -1.45 -0.28 -5.57
CA LYS A 91 -2.18 0.42 -6.66
C LYS A 91 -2.55 1.84 -6.26
N ARG A 92 -3.01 2.02 -5.01
CA ARG A 92 -3.38 3.33 -4.45
C ARG A 92 -2.18 4.27 -4.46
N ILE A 93 -1.02 3.81 -3.98
CA ILE A 93 0.23 4.58 -3.93
C ILE A 93 0.65 5.00 -5.35
N ILE A 94 0.67 4.08 -6.32
CA ILE A 94 1.18 4.41 -7.66
C ILE A 94 0.23 5.31 -8.46
N PHE A 95 -1.06 4.96 -8.50
CA PHE A 95 -2.01 5.57 -9.43
C PHE A 95 -2.78 6.75 -8.83
N GLU A 96 -3.02 6.75 -7.52
CA GLU A 96 -3.87 7.75 -6.87
C GLU A 96 -3.07 8.72 -6.00
N TYR A 97 -1.73 8.65 -6.06
CA TYR A 97 -0.88 9.79 -5.76
C TYR A 97 -1.16 10.90 -6.78
N SER A 98 -2.24 11.63 -6.54
CA SER A 98 -2.45 12.94 -7.13
C SER A 98 -1.62 13.91 -6.32
N GLU A 99 -0.85 14.77 -6.99
CA GLU A 99 -0.17 15.94 -6.40
C GLU A 99 -1.18 16.95 -5.82
N ARG A 100 -2.05 16.52 -4.90
CA ARG A 100 -2.93 17.40 -4.15
C ARG A 100 -2.09 18.11 -3.12
N THR A 101 -1.38 19.12 -3.57
CA THR A 101 -1.18 20.38 -2.84
C THR A 101 -0.56 21.37 -3.81
N LYS A 102 -1.28 22.49 -3.99
CA LYS A 102 -0.81 23.75 -4.57
C LYS A 102 0.66 24.01 -4.21
N PRO A 103 1.43 24.76 -5.03
CA PRO A 103 2.73 25.23 -4.60
C PRO A 103 2.53 25.93 -3.24
N LEU A 104 3.12 25.36 -2.18
CA LEU A 104 3.15 25.98 -0.87
C LEU A 104 3.89 27.30 -1.06
N GLU A 105 3.14 28.40 -1.07
CA GLU A 105 3.73 29.72 -1.00
C GLU A 105 4.57 29.79 0.28
N ARG A 106 5.89 29.90 0.07
CA ARG A 106 6.91 30.42 0.98
C ARG A 106 7.07 29.70 2.32
N GLY A 107 8.19 28.97 2.42
CA GLY A 107 9.00 28.96 3.64
C GLY A 107 9.53 27.59 4.02
N SER A 108 10.84 27.42 3.83
CA SER A 108 11.69 26.30 4.26
C SER A 108 11.63 25.02 3.40
N PHE A 109 12.81 24.67 2.86
CA PHE A 109 13.21 23.47 2.12
C PHE A 109 12.30 23.03 0.96
N LEU A 110 12.76 23.26 -0.27
CA LEU A 110 12.14 22.75 -1.50
C LEU A 110 12.30 21.22 -1.55
N GLU A 111 11.38 20.48 -0.93
CA GLU A 111 11.24 19.05 -1.22
C GLU A 111 10.78 18.87 -2.67
N THR A 112 11.50 18.04 -3.41
CA THR A 112 11.18 17.71 -4.81
C THR A 112 9.90 16.87 -4.88
N VAL A 113 9.32 16.74 -6.08
CA VAL A 113 8.14 15.88 -6.31
C VAL A 113 8.47 14.42 -5.96
N ASP A 114 9.67 13.98 -6.31
CA ASP A 114 10.16 12.62 -6.06
C ASP A 114 10.30 12.35 -4.57
N GLU A 115 10.93 13.25 -3.80
CA GLU A 115 11.06 13.12 -2.34
C GLU A 115 9.69 13.03 -1.65
N ARG A 116 8.71 13.84 -2.06
CA ARG A 116 7.34 13.77 -1.51
C ARG A 116 6.66 12.44 -1.83
N PHE A 117 6.91 11.89 -3.01
CA PHE A 117 6.40 10.58 -3.40
C PHE A 117 7.03 9.47 -2.55
N GLU A 118 8.36 9.44 -2.41
CA GLU A 118 9.06 8.48 -1.56
C GLU A 118 8.62 8.54 -0.08
N GLN A 119 8.48 9.75 0.47
CA GLN A 119 7.96 9.97 1.82
C GLN A 119 6.52 9.46 1.96
N SER A 120 5.68 9.59 0.93
CA SER A 120 4.31 9.07 0.95
C SER A 120 4.27 7.54 1.02
N ILE A 121 5.22 6.86 0.38
CA ILE A 121 5.37 5.39 0.47
C ILE A 121 5.75 5.01 1.89
N GLU A 122 6.77 5.67 2.44
CA GLU A 122 7.26 5.41 3.80
C GLU A 122 6.16 5.66 4.84
N TYR A 123 5.43 6.77 4.72
CA TYR A 123 4.27 7.08 5.55
C TYR A 123 3.19 5.99 5.44
N SER A 124 2.83 5.58 4.22
CA SER A 124 1.81 4.57 3.98
C SER A 124 2.14 3.22 4.63
N LEU A 125 3.42 2.81 4.57
CA LEU A 125 3.89 1.58 5.20
C LEU A 125 3.89 1.69 6.73
N ASN A 126 4.28 2.85 7.28
CA ASN A 126 4.23 3.11 8.72
C ASN A 126 2.80 3.09 9.28
N VAL A 127 1.81 3.56 8.51
CA VAL A 127 0.39 3.42 8.87
C VAL A 127 0.01 1.94 9.04
N LEU A 128 0.47 1.05 8.16
CA LEU A 128 0.21 -0.39 8.31
C LEU A 128 0.94 -1.01 9.51
N VAL A 129 2.20 -0.62 9.74
CA VAL A 129 2.97 -1.05 10.92
C VAL A 129 2.21 -0.71 12.20
N GLU A 130 1.68 0.51 12.29
CA GLU A 130 0.91 0.95 13.46
C GLU A 130 -0.42 0.21 13.63
N ILE A 131 -1.20 0.10 12.55
CA ILE A 131 -2.54 -0.49 12.57
C ILE A 131 -2.50 -1.98 12.91
N PHE A 132 -1.51 -2.71 12.41
CA PHE A 132 -1.38 -4.16 12.61
C PHE A 132 -0.46 -4.55 13.77
N ASP A 133 -0.06 -3.56 14.57
CA ASP A 133 0.71 -3.77 15.79
C ASP A 133 2.06 -4.48 15.54
N PHE A 134 2.75 -4.04 14.49
CA PHE A 134 4.16 -4.37 14.29
C PHE A 134 5.04 -3.43 15.14
N PRO A 135 6.24 -3.88 15.56
CA PRO A 135 7.15 -3.02 16.32
C PRO A 135 7.57 -1.81 15.49
N LYS A 136 7.38 -0.60 16.01
CA LYS A 136 7.66 0.66 15.29
C LYS A 136 9.12 0.80 14.86
N ASP A 137 10.05 0.29 15.66
CA ASP A 137 11.48 0.33 15.39
C ASP A 137 11.97 -0.80 14.46
N ASP A 138 11.06 -1.66 13.98
CA ASP A 138 11.36 -2.85 13.18
C ASP A 138 10.51 -2.90 11.89
N ILE A 139 10.59 -1.82 11.12
CA ILE A 139 10.01 -1.77 9.76
C ILE A 139 10.62 -2.84 8.86
N GLU A 140 11.87 -3.23 9.10
CA GLU A 140 12.58 -4.25 8.33
C GLU A 140 11.87 -5.61 8.43
N SER A 141 11.47 -6.05 9.64
CA SER A 141 10.70 -7.28 9.83
C SER A 141 9.34 -7.22 9.14
N PHE A 142 8.61 -6.10 9.26
CA PHE A 142 7.34 -5.91 8.56
C PHE A 142 7.52 -6.04 7.04
N MET A 143 8.56 -5.40 6.51
CA MET A 143 8.85 -5.42 5.09
C MET A 143 9.29 -6.80 4.62
N GLY A 144 9.99 -7.60 5.44
CA GLY A 144 10.26 -9.01 5.12
C GLY A 144 8.99 -9.80 4.78
N ASP A 145 7.88 -9.53 5.48
CA ASP A 145 6.60 -10.20 5.26
C ASP A 145 5.79 -9.60 4.11
N ALA A 146 5.82 -8.27 3.94
CA ALA A 146 4.95 -7.52 3.04
C ALA A 146 5.54 -7.33 1.63
N CYS A 147 6.86 -7.29 1.53
CA CYS A 147 7.57 -6.87 0.33
C CYS A 147 7.29 -7.71 -0.92
N PRO A 148 7.23 -9.05 -0.87
CA PRO A 148 6.90 -9.84 -2.06
C PRO A 148 5.54 -9.45 -2.67
N GLU A 149 4.54 -9.13 -1.85
CA GLU A 149 3.22 -8.72 -2.35
C GLU A 149 3.27 -7.34 -3.02
N ILE A 150 4.03 -6.39 -2.45
CA ILE A 150 4.21 -5.05 -3.04
C ILE A 150 4.94 -5.17 -4.38
N VAL A 151 6.12 -5.79 -4.39
CA VAL A 151 6.98 -5.90 -5.58
C VAL A 151 6.23 -6.61 -6.70
N THR A 152 5.54 -7.72 -6.40
CA THR A 152 4.76 -8.41 -7.44
C THR A 152 3.59 -7.58 -7.96
N SER A 153 2.92 -6.79 -7.12
CA SER A 153 1.84 -5.90 -7.60
C SER A 153 2.38 -4.73 -8.42
N LEU A 154 3.56 -4.19 -8.07
CA LEU A 154 4.24 -3.17 -8.88
C LEU A 154 4.54 -3.70 -10.30
N LEU A 155 5.14 -4.88 -10.37
CA LEU A 155 5.56 -5.49 -11.64
C LEU A 155 4.40 -5.98 -12.52
N LEU A 156 3.29 -6.39 -11.91
CA LEU A 156 2.15 -6.94 -12.66
C LEU A 156 1.08 -5.91 -12.98
N ASP A 157 0.79 -5.02 -12.03
CA ASP A 157 -0.37 -4.13 -12.12
C ASP A 157 0.02 -2.67 -12.44
N CYS A 158 1.26 -2.25 -12.15
CA CYS A 158 1.63 -0.83 -12.12
C CYS A 158 2.60 -0.41 -13.23
N MET A 159 2.99 -1.33 -14.12
CA MET A 159 4.04 -1.13 -15.14
C MET A 159 3.74 -0.06 -16.20
N ALA A 160 2.52 0.49 -16.23
CA ALA A 160 2.22 1.69 -17.01
C ALA A 160 3.00 2.93 -16.50
N GLU A 161 3.32 2.98 -15.20
CA GLU A 161 3.98 4.10 -14.52
C GLU A 161 5.44 3.72 -14.15
N LYS A 162 6.25 3.33 -15.14
CA LYS A 162 7.59 2.73 -14.90
C LYS A 162 8.51 3.54 -13.99
N GLU A 163 8.51 4.86 -14.12
CA GLU A 163 9.36 5.75 -13.29
C GLU A 163 8.93 5.71 -11.82
N LYS A 164 7.62 5.79 -11.54
CA LYS A 164 7.08 5.64 -10.18
C LYS A 164 7.31 4.25 -9.61
N VAL A 165 7.20 3.22 -10.45
CA VAL A 165 7.52 1.84 -10.06
C VAL A 165 8.98 1.75 -9.63
N GLN A 166 9.91 2.32 -10.39
CA GLN A 166 11.33 2.34 -10.04
C GLN A 166 11.58 3.08 -8.72
N MET A 167 11.05 4.30 -8.55
CA MET A 167 11.18 5.06 -7.30
C MET A 167 10.60 4.30 -6.09
N ALA A 168 9.47 3.61 -6.28
CA ALA A 168 8.88 2.79 -5.23
C ALA A 168 9.77 1.61 -4.84
N LEU A 169 10.36 0.94 -5.83
CA LEU A 169 11.29 -0.17 -5.58
C LEU A 169 12.58 0.31 -4.90
N ASP A 170 13.12 1.47 -5.30
CA ASP A 170 14.29 2.08 -4.66
C ASP A 170 13.99 2.43 -3.20
N THR A 171 12.82 3.01 -2.94
CA THR A 171 12.35 3.30 -1.57
C THR A 171 12.21 2.03 -0.74
N ILE A 172 11.59 0.99 -1.29
CA ILE A 172 11.40 -0.30 -0.61
C ILE A 172 12.76 -0.96 -0.31
N ALA A 173 13.68 -0.96 -1.26
CA ALA A 173 15.03 -1.49 -1.08
C ALA A 173 15.78 -0.75 0.04
N ARG A 174 15.66 0.59 0.08
CA ARG A 174 16.20 1.43 1.16
C ARG A 174 15.61 1.07 2.52
N LEU A 175 14.28 0.96 2.63
CA LEU A 175 13.60 0.61 3.89
C LEU A 175 13.96 -0.79 4.38
N ARG A 176 14.15 -1.74 3.45
CA ARG A 176 14.62 -3.10 3.78
C ARG A 176 16.11 -3.23 3.98
N ARG A 177 16.90 -2.21 3.61
CA ARG A 177 18.37 -2.25 3.62
C ARG A 177 18.95 -3.42 2.81
N VAL A 178 18.30 -3.72 1.68
CA VAL A 178 18.72 -4.78 0.75
C VAL A 178 19.06 -4.22 -0.62
N GLN A 179 19.82 -4.97 -1.40
CA GLN A 179 20.10 -4.64 -2.78
C GLN A 179 18.90 -4.97 -3.69
N PRO A 180 18.74 -4.25 -4.83
CA PRO A 180 17.72 -4.53 -5.84
C PRO A 180 17.61 -6.01 -6.25
N GLU A 181 18.72 -6.72 -6.34
CA GLU A 181 18.82 -8.12 -6.74
C GLU A 181 18.12 -9.02 -5.72
N ILE A 182 18.44 -8.85 -4.44
CA ILE A 182 17.83 -9.61 -3.33
C ILE A 182 16.32 -9.36 -3.30
N LEU A 183 15.91 -8.10 -3.50
CA LEU A 183 14.50 -7.71 -3.56
C LEU A 183 13.72 -8.48 -4.63
N MET A 184 14.34 -8.64 -5.82
CA MET A 184 13.75 -9.35 -6.95
C MET A 184 13.79 -10.87 -6.76
N GLU A 185 14.90 -11.41 -6.25
CA GLU A 185 15.07 -12.84 -5.96
C GLU A 185 14.00 -13.35 -4.99
N GLU A 186 13.78 -12.64 -3.89
CA GLU A 186 12.78 -13.03 -2.88
C GLU A 186 11.34 -12.89 -3.39
N SER A 187 11.09 -12.00 -4.36
CA SER A 187 9.77 -11.74 -4.92
C SER A 187 9.43 -12.64 -6.12
N LEU A 188 10.44 -13.22 -6.77
CA LEU A 188 10.29 -14.04 -7.98
C LEU A 188 9.35 -15.25 -7.78
N PRO A 189 9.44 -16.04 -6.69
CA PRO A 189 8.54 -17.18 -6.50
C PRO A 189 7.07 -16.78 -6.53
N LEU A 190 6.73 -15.67 -5.87
CA LEU A 190 5.35 -15.17 -5.85
C LEU A 190 4.93 -14.61 -7.21
N LEU A 191 5.84 -13.97 -7.95
CA LEU A 191 5.58 -13.50 -9.32
C LEU A 191 5.19 -14.67 -10.24
N LEU A 192 5.96 -15.76 -10.19
CA LEU A 192 5.72 -16.97 -10.97
C LEU A 192 4.40 -17.63 -10.59
N VAL A 193 4.12 -17.75 -9.29
CA VAL A 193 2.85 -18.27 -8.78
C VAL A 193 1.68 -17.41 -9.31
N LYS A 194 1.76 -16.08 -9.24
CA LYS A 194 0.68 -15.20 -9.75
C LYS A 194 0.50 -15.34 -11.26
N HIS A 195 1.57 -15.52 -12.03
CA HIS A 195 1.46 -15.78 -13.47
C HIS A 195 0.67 -17.05 -13.76
N LEU A 196 0.98 -18.15 -13.06
CA LEU A 196 0.30 -19.44 -13.25
C LEU A 196 -1.17 -19.41 -12.80
N PHE A 197 -1.47 -18.78 -11.66
CA PHE A 197 -2.83 -18.79 -11.10
C PHE A 197 -3.79 -17.77 -11.72
N LYS A 198 -3.27 -16.62 -12.19
CA LYS A 198 -4.11 -15.56 -12.79
C LYS A 198 -4.21 -15.68 -14.30
N ASP A 199 -3.64 -16.73 -14.90
CA ASP A 199 -3.56 -16.93 -16.37
C ASP A 199 -3.07 -15.65 -17.08
N LEU A 200 -2.02 -15.03 -16.53
CA LEU A 200 -1.49 -13.78 -17.06
C LEU A 200 -0.88 -14.04 -18.44
N SER A 201 -1.08 -13.10 -19.37
CA SER A 201 -0.50 -13.24 -20.70
C SER A 201 1.03 -13.32 -20.62
N ILE A 202 1.62 -14.10 -21.53
CA ILE A 202 3.08 -14.24 -21.68
C ILE A 202 3.73 -12.84 -21.80
N GLN A 203 3.06 -11.90 -22.48
CA GLN A 203 3.55 -10.53 -22.65
C GLN A 203 3.70 -9.79 -21.31
N VAL A 204 2.76 -9.93 -20.38
CA VAL A 204 2.83 -9.28 -19.06
C VAL A 204 4.04 -9.81 -18.29
N MET A 205 4.25 -11.13 -18.32
CA MET A 205 5.40 -11.75 -17.64
C MET A 205 6.72 -11.32 -18.27
N GLN A 206 6.82 -11.31 -19.61
CA GLN A 206 8.01 -10.83 -20.32
C GLN A 206 8.33 -9.36 -20.00
N ASN A 207 7.31 -8.50 -19.93
CA ASN A 207 7.50 -7.11 -19.55
C ASN A 207 8.06 -6.97 -18.13
N ALA A 208 7.55 -7.77 -17.17
CA ALA A 208 8.05 -7.80 -15.80
C ALA A 208 9.51 -8.28 -15.74
N LEU A 209 9.84 -9.38 -16.40
CA LEU A 209 11.21 -9.93 -16.44
C LEU A 209 12.21 -8.98 -17.11
N ASN A 210 11.83 -8.37 -18.23
CA ASN A 210 12.65 -7.37 -18.90
C ASN A 210 12.91 -6.15 -18.00
N PHE A 211 11.89 -5.71 -17.26
CA PHE A 211 12.06 -4.63 -16.30
C PHE A 211 12.97 -5.04 -15.13
N ILE A 212 12.81 -6.25 -14.58
CA ILE A 212 13.70 -6.77 -13.53
C ILE A 212 15.16 -6.74 -13.99
N SER A 213 15.43 -7.25 -15.20
CA SER A 213 16.77 -7.26 -15.78
C SER A 213 17.33 -5.85 -15.95
N PHE A 214 16.51 -4.89 -16.43
CA PHE A 214 16.91 -3.49 -16.51
C PHE A 214 17.20 -2.87 -15.13
N TYR A 215 16.28 -3.02 -14.18
CA TYR A 215 16.35 -2.43 -12.84
C TYR A 215 17.56 -2.94 -12.05
N THR A 216 17.85 -4.23 -12.16
CA THR A 216 19.01 -4.88 -11.52
C THR A 216 20.29 -4.76 -12.34
N LYS A 217 20.30 -3.97 -13.42
CA LYS A 217 21.45 -3.81 -14.34
C LYS A 217 22.02 -5.15 -14.84
N GLY A 218 21.15 -6.14 -15.03
CA GLY A 218 21.50 -7.49 -15.46
C GLY A 218 21.88 -8.46 -14.34
N GLY A 219 21.82 -8.05 -13.07
CA GLY A 219 22.07 -8.93 -11.92
C GLY A 219 21.05 -10.08 -11.79
N CYS A 220 19.79 -9.82 -12.18
CA CYS A 220 18.75 -10.84 -12.29
C CYS A 220 18.34 -11.01 -13.77
N ASN A 221 18.91 -12.00 -14.45
CA ASN A 221 18.66 -12.32 -15.85
C ASN A 221 18.04 -13.73 -16.00
N TRP A 222 16.75 -13.84 -15.69
CA TRP A 222 15.97 -15.08 -15.81
C TRP A 222 15.23 -15.19 -17.14
#